data_AF-A0A919YJY9-F1
#
_entry.id   AF-A0A919YJY9-F1
#
_cell.length_a   1.000
_cell.length_b   1.000
_cell.length_c   1.000
_cell.angle_alpha   90.00
_cell.angle_beta   90.00
_cell.angle_gamma   90.00
#
_symmetry.space_group_name_H-M   'P 1'
#
loop_
_entity.id
_entity.type
_entity.pdbx_description
1 polymer ?
#
loop_
_entity_poly.entity_id
_entity_poly.type
_entity_poly.pdbx_seq_one_letter_code
_entity_poly.pdbx_strand_id
1 'polypeptide(L)' 'MNLTAVWFVINIFFVASFIVTLFMQRAVTMAALEQSNPQKVGKFKRIRNMFIAVTAVLFIAMSVAFLSNMRING' A
#
# COMPACT_ATOMS: atom_id res chain seq x y z
N MET A 1 -15.54 -5.07 19.48
CA MET A 1 -15.46 -4.50 18.11
C MET A 1 -16.08 -5.51 17.15
N ASN A 2 -17.09 -5.13 16.37
CA ASN A 2 -17.69 -6.01 15.37
C ASN A 2 -16.66 -6.40 14.31
N LEU A 3 -16.57 -7.68 13.96
CA LEU A 3 -15.64 -8.21 12.96
C LEU A 3 -15.81 -7.50 11.60
N THR A 4 -17.04 -7.10 11.28
CA THR A 4 -17.39 -6.28 10.11
C THR A 4 -16.74 -4.90 10.14
N ALA A 5 -16.69 -4.24 11.30
CA ALA A 5 -16.05 -2.94 11.44
C ALA A 5 -14.52 -3.05 11.31
N VAL A 6 -13.92 -4.11 11.85
CA VAL A 6 -12.48 -4.40 11.71
C VAL A 6 -12.13 -4.60 10.23
N TRP A 7 -12.92 -5.40 9.51
CA TRP A 7 -12.74 -5.63 8.08
C TRP A 7 -12.86 -4.34 7.25
N PHE A 8 -13.86 -3.51 7.54
CA PHE A 8 -14.08 -2.25 6.83
C PHE A 8 -12.92 -1.26 7.01
N VAL A 9 -12.42 -1.14 8.24
CA VAL A 9 -11.25 -0.29 8.56
C VAL A 9 -10.01 -0.78 7.81
N ILE A 10 -9.72 -2.09 7.85
CA ILE A 10 -8.57 -2.67 7.13
C ILE A 10 -8.67 -2.41 5.62
N ASN A 11 -9.87 -2.50 5.05
CA ASN A 11 -10.11 -2.17 3.64
C ASN A 11 -9.77 -0.73 3.29
N ILE A 12 -10.24 0.23 4.09
CA ILE A 12 -9.94 1.66 3.88
C ILE A 12 -8.44 1.91 3.93
N PHE A 13 -7.74 1.36 4.92
CA PHE A 13 -6.28 1.52 5.05
C PHE A 13 -5.52 0.85 3.90
N PHE A 14 -6.00 -0.29 3.41
CA PHE A 14 -5.43 -0.96 2.24
C PHE A 14 -5.58 -0.08 0.98
N VAL A 15 -6.78 0.39 0.68
CA VAL A 15 -7.05 1.26 -0.48
C VAL A 15 -6.24 2.55 -0.41
N ALA A 16 -6.19 3.19 0.76
CA ALA A 16 -5.40 4.40 0.97
C ALA A 16 -3.91 4.16 0.72
N SER A 17 -3.32 3.08 1.26
CA SER A 17 -1.91 2.74 1.04
C SER A 17 -1.62 2.36 -0.42
N PHE A 18 -2.56 1.68 -1.07
CA PHE A 18 -2.45 1.32 -2.48
C PHE A 18 -2.41 2.57 -3.37
N ILE A 19 -3.31 3.52 -3.15
CA ILE A 19 -3.33 4.81 -3.87
C ILE A 19 -2.02 5.57 -3.65
N VAL A 20 -1.56 5.69 -2.40
CA VAL A 20 -0.29 6.36 -2.08
C VAL A 20 0.88 5.70 -2.80
N THR A 21 0.92 4.37 -2.89
CA THR A 21 1.95 3.63 -3.61
C THR A 21 1.95 3.94 -5.11
N LEU A 22 0.77 4.07 -5.74
CA LEU A 22 0.64 4.47 -7.15
C LEU A 22 1.14 5.90 -7.38
N PHE A 23 0.79 6.84 -6.50
CA PHE A 23 1.32 8.22 -6.57
C PHE A 23 2.84 8.26 -6.37
N MET A 24 3.37 7.45 -5.46
CA MET A 24 4.81 7.34 -5.22
C MET A 24 5.54 6.77 -6.44
N GLN A 25 4.96 5.77 -7.10
CA GLN A 25 5.49 5.22 -8.35
C GLN A 25 5.55 6.29 -9.44
N ARG A 26 4.49 7.10 -9.59
CA ARG A 26 4.47 8.22 -10.53
C ARG A 26 5.56 9.26 -10.21
N ALA A 27 5.73 9.63 -8.95
CA ALA A 27 6.77 10.56 -8.52
C ALA A 27 8.19 10.04 -8.83
N VAL A 28 8.44 8.75 -8.61
CA VAL A 28 9.73 8.11 -8.95
C VAL A 28 9.97 8.14 -10.47
N THR A 29 8.95 7.85 -11.27
CA THR A 29 9.07 7.87 -12.74
C THR A 29 9.36 9.28 -13.25
N MET A 30 8.68 10.30 -12.71
CA MET A 30 8.96 11.70 -13.08
C MET A 30 10.37 12.14 -12.65
N ALA A 31 10.79 11.81 -11.43
CA ALA A 31 12.15 12.10 -10.97
C ALA A 31 13.24 11.37 -11.77
N ALA A 32 12.94 10.19 -12.33
CA ALA A 32 13.85 9.47 -13.21
C ALA A 32 13.94 10.09 -14.62
N LEU A 33 12.83 10.63 -15.14
CA LEU A 33 12.79 11.33 -16.43
C LEU A 33 13.47 12.69 -16.38
N GLU A 34 13.39 13.37 -15.24
CA GLU A 34 13.92 14.74 -15.07
C GLU A 34 15.46 14.81 -14.97
N GLN A 35 16.18 13.67 -14.94
CA GLN A 35 17.65 13.53 -14.90
C GLN A 35 18.40 14.43 -13.88
N SER A 36 17.71 15.06 -12.93
CA SER A 36 18.22 16.26 -12.25
C SER A 36 19.00 16.00 -10.95
N ASN A 37 19.04 14.76 -10.43
CA ASN A 37 20.01 14.38 -9.39
C ASN A 37 19.99 12.87 -9.07
N PRO A 38 21.04 12.08 -9.41
CA PRO A 38 21.07 10.64 -9.14
C PRO A 38 20.95 10.27 -7.64
N GLN A 39 21.39 11.15 -6.74
CA GLN A 39 21.25 10.96 -5.29
C GLN A 39 19.80 11.10 -4.79
N LYS A 40 18.99 11.96 -5.41
CA LYS A 40 17.56 12.11 -5.06
C LYS A 40 16.75 10.91 -5.55
N VAL A 41 17.05 10.39 -6.74
CA VAL A 41 16.40 9.20 -7.32
C VAL A 41 16.58 7.97 -6.43
N GLY A 42 17.75 7.81 -5.79
CA GLY A 42 18.01 6.72 -4.84
C GLY A 42 17.10 6.73 -3.60
N LYS A 43 16.86 7.91 -3.00
CA LYS A 43 15.92 8.05 -1.87
C LYS A 43 14.49 7.73 -2.27
N PHE A 44 14.02 8.26 -3.41
CA PHE A 44 12.67 7.98 -3.91
C PHE A 44 12.45 6.49 -4.23
N LYS A 45 13.45 5.80 -4.80
CA LYS A 45 13.40 4.34 -4.98
C LYS A 45 13.30 3.58 -3.66
N ARG A 46 14.03 3.99 -2.62
CA ARG A 46 14.02 3.33 -1.31
C ARG A 46 12.68 3.50 -0.61
N ILE A 47 12.12 4.70 -0.66
CA ILE A 47 10.77 5.01 -0.14
C ILE A 47 9.71 4.22 -0.91
N ARG A 48 9.81 4.14 -2.23
CA ARG A 48 8.91 3.30 -3.07
C ARG A 48 8.93 1.84 -2.61
N ASN A 49 10.10 1.25 -2.44
CA ASN A 49 10.21 -0.15 -2.02
C ASN A 49 9.66 -0.37 -0.60
N MET A 50 9.83 0.59 0.33
CA MET A 50 9.16 0.52 1.64
C MET A 50 7.64 0.54 1.49
N PHE A 51 7.09 1.45 0.68
CA PHE A 51 5.64 1.53 0.46
C PHE A 51 5.07 0.30 -0.24
N ILE A 52 5.79 -0.30 -1.18
CA ILE A 52 5.42 -1.58 -1.79
C ILE A 52 5.37 -2.68 -0.73
N ALA A 53 6.39 -2.79 0.13
CA ALA A 53 6.42 -3.78 1.21
C ALA A 53 5.27 -3.57 2.20
N VAL A 54 5.01 -2.34 2.62
CA VAL A 54 3.88 -1.99 3.50
C VAL A 54 2.54 -2.33 2.85
N THR A 55 2.37 -2.02 1.57
CA THR A 55 1.15 -2.33 0.81
C THR A 55 0.95 -3.84 0.68
N ALA A 56 2.01 -4.61 0.46
CA ALA A 56 1.94 -6.07 0.42
C ALA A 56 1.54 -6.67 1.78
N VAL A 57 2.09 -6.16 2.88
CA VAL A 57 1.69 -6.59 4.24
C VAL A 57 0.22 -6.25 4.52
N LEU A 58 -0.21 -5.04 4.17
CA LEU A 58 -1.61 -4.63 4.29
C LEU A 58 -2.55 -5.47 3.42
N PHE A 59 -2.11 -5.89 2.23
CA PHE A 59 -2.88 -6.77 1.35
C PHE A 59 -3.10 -8.14 1.99
N ILE A 60 -2.06 -8.72 2.58
CA ILE A 60 -2.16 -10.01 3.29
C ILE A 60 -3.09 -9.88 4.49
N ALA A 61 -2.92 -8.82 5.29
CA ALA A 61 -3.80 -8.55 6.44
C ALA A 61 -5.27 -8.37 6.02
N MET A 62 -5.52 -7.68 4.90
CA MET A 62 -6.85 -7.49 4.32
C MET A 62 -7.46 -8.80 3.82
N SER A 63 -6.66 -9.63 3.15
CA SER A 63 -7.08 -10.95 2.65
C SER A 63 -7.46 -11.89 3.78
N VAL A 64 -6.65 -11.93 4.85
CA VAL A 64 -6.93 -12.74 6.05
C VAL A 64 -8.18 -12.25 6.77
N ALA A 65 -8.36 -10.93 6.89
CA ALA A 65 -9.56 -10.34 7.50
C ALA A 65 -10.82 -10.63 6.66
N PHE A 66 -10.73 -10.59 5.34
CA PHE A 66 -11.84 -10.92 4.42
C PHE A 66 -12.22 -12.40 4.50
N LEU A 67 -11.25 -13.31 4.42
CA LEU A 67 -11.48 -14.75 4.57
C LEU A 67 -12.07 -15.10 5.93
N SER A 68 -11.60 -14.45 7.00
CA SER A 68 -12.14 -14.65 8.35
C SER A 68 -13.57 -14.13 8.47
N ASN A 69 -13.89 -12.99 7.85
CA ASN A 69 -15.26 -12.46 7.82
C ASN A 69 -16.20 -13.38 7.03
N MET A 70 -15.79 -13.86 5.86
CA MET A 70 -16.58 -14.82 5.07
C MET A 70 -16.76 -16.16 5.78
N ARG A 71 -15.76 -16.65 6.53
CA ARG A 71 -15.89 -17.88 7.33
C ARG A 71 -16.86 -17.75 8.50
N ILE A 72 -17.02 -16.55 9.04
CA ILE A 72 -17.90 -16.30 10.20
C ILE A 72 -19.33 -15.96 9.76
N ASN A 73 -19.50 -15.34 8.58
CA ASN A 73 -20.80 -14.94 8.04
C ASN A 73 -21.38 -15.89 6.98
N GLY A 74 -20.61 -16.90 6.53
CA GLY A 74 -20.99 -17.89 5.53
C GLY A 74 -21.47 -19.20 6.13
#